data_AF-A0A8T5INW6-F1
#
_entry.id   AF-A0A8T5INW6-F1
#
_cell.length_a   1.000
_cell.length_b   1.000
_cell.length_c   1.000
_cell.angle_alpha   90.00
_cell.angle_beta   90.00
_cell.angle_gamma   90.00
#
_symmetry.space_group_name_H-M   'P 1'
#
loop_
_entity.id
_entity.type
_entity.pdbx_description
1 polymer ?
#
loop_
_entity_poly.entity_id
_entity_poly.type
_entity_poly.pdbx_seq_one_letter_code
_entity_poly.pdbx_strand_id
1 'polypeptide(L)'
;MDGIHHMHKRKRAHGKLKAYPHPNKWIKFFDRFLLFVAIVSPLMVLPQILKIYVEHDTSGVSTLTWGLFALFNIPWVGYGILHKDKPIAIGYSLWFVANLVVLIGALIY
;
A
#
# COMPACT_ATOMS: atom_id res chain seq x y z
N MET A 1 -5.29 32.02 -33.56
CA MET A 1 -4.25 30.96 -33.57
C MET A 1 -3.75 30.67 -32.15
N ASP A 2 -4.64 30.62 -31.14
CA ASP A 2 -4.26 30.55 -29.71
C ASP A 2 -4.39 29.17 -29.05
N GLY A 3 -4.92 28.17 -29.76
CA GLY A 3 -5.15 26.83 -29.19
C GLY A 3 -3.89 25.98 -29.00
N ILE A 4 -2.84 26.23 -29.77
CA ILE A 4 -1.65 25.36 -29.84
C ILE A 4 -0.71 25.61 -28.64
N HIS A 5 -0.73 26.83 -28.09
CA HIS A 5 0.19 27.24 -27.03
C HIS A 5 -0.11 26.58 -25.67
N HIS A 6 -1.36 26.18 -25.43
CA HIS A 6 -1.78 25.50 -24.20
C HIS A 6 -1.46 23.99 -24.19
N MET A 7 -1.46 23.34 -25.36
CA MET A 7 -1.16 21.91 -25.48
C MET A 7 0.27 21.55 -25.06
N HIS A 8 1.24 22.42 -25.35
CA HIS A 8 2.63 22.20 -24.97
C HIS A 8 2.87 22.29 -23.46
N LYS A 9 2.08 23.09 -22.72
CA LYS A 9 2.17 23.16 -21.25
C LYS A 9 1.71 21.85 -20.58
N ARG A 10 0.66 21.20 -21.11
CA ARG A 10 0.20 19.88 -20.63
C ARG A 10 1.22 18.77 -20.91
N LYS A 11 1.89 18.78 -22.07
CA LYS A 11 2.98 17.83 -22.38
C LYS A 11 4.19 17.97 -21.43
N ARG A 12 4.56 19.20 -21.05
CA ARG A 12 5.67 19.45 -20.10
C ARG A 12 5.34 19.09 -18.65
N ALA A 13 4.06 19.16 -18.23
CA ALA A 13 3.63 18.74 -16.89
C ALA A 13 3.71 17.20 -16.73
N HIS A 14 3.34 16.44 -17.76
CA HIS A 14 3.52 14.98 -17.77
C HIS A 14 4.98 14.52 -18.00
N GLY A 15 5.84 15.38 -18.57
CA GLY A 15 7.24 15.06 -18.84
C GLY A 15 8.17 15.09 -17.62
N LYS A 16 7.67 15.42 -16.42
CA LYS A 16 8.46 15.46 -15.17
C LYS A 16 8.25 14.26 -14.24
N LEU A 17 7.50 13.25 -14.67
CA LEU A 17 7.49 11.97 -13.97
C LEU A 17 8.82 11.29 -14.28
N LYS A 18 9.75 11.29 -13.29
CA LYS A 18 11.01 10.55 -13.39
C LYS A 18 10.67 9.09 -13.72
N ALA A 19 11.30 8.55 -14.76
CA ALA A 19 11.06 7.16 -15.16
C ALA A 19 11.38 6.22 -13.99
N TYR A 20 10.44 5.35 -13.64
CA TYR A 20 10.64 4.23 -12.73
C TYR A 20 10.91 2.98 -13.58
N PRO A 21 12.08 2.31 -13.45
CA PRO A 21 13.14 2.53 -12.47
C PRO A 21 14.07 3.70 -12.80
N HIS A 22 14.57 4.39 -11.77
CA HIS A 22 15.46 5.55 -11.94
C HIS A 22 16.83 5.14 -12.55
N PRO A 23 17.45 5.98 -13.42
CA PRO A 23 18.73 5.64 -14.07
C PRO A 23 19.92 5.49 -13.10
N ASN A 24 19.86 6.14 -11.94
CA ASN A 24 20.88 5.99 -10.88
C ASN A 24 20.76 4.61 -10.21
N LYS A 25 21.85 3.84 -10.19
CA LYS A 25 21.92 2.49 -9.60
C LYS A 25 21.50 2.44 -8.13
N TRP A 26 21.83 3.46 -7.32
CA TRP A 26 21.45 3.52 -5.91
C TRP A 26 19.95 3.69 -5.72
N ILE A 27 19.32 4.54 -6.52
CA ILE A 27 17.88 4.78 -6.46
C ILE A 27 17.14 3.52 -6.95
N LYS A 28 17.60 2.88 -8.02
CA LYS A 28 17.03 1.61 -8.50
C LYS A 28 17.16 0.46 -7.50
N PHE A 29 18.23 0.42 -6.71
CA PHE A 29 18.38 -0.53 -5.61
C PHE A 29 17.34 -0.24 -4.53
N PHE A 30 17.22 1.02 -4.11
CA PHE A 30 16.25 1.45 -3.11
C PHE A 30 14.80 1.18 -3.55
N ASP A 31 14.47 1.45 -4.82
CA ASP A 31 13.18 1.13 -5.44
C ASP A 31 12.81 -0.36 -5.29
N ARG A 32 13.77 -1.26 -5.54
CA ARG A 32 13.58 -2.71 -5.36
C ARG A 32 13.48 -3.12 -3.89
N PHE A 33 14.29 -2.50 -3.04
CA PHE A 33 14.24 -2.74 -1.60
C PHE A 33 12.89 -2.32 -1.02
N LEU A 34 12.35 -1.17 -1.41
CA LEU A 34 11.01 -0.71 -1.01
C LEU A 34 9.92 -1.69 -1.47
N LEU A 35 10.01 -2.22 -2.69
CA LEU A 35 9.07 -3.24 -3.16
C LEU A 35 9.15 -4.51 -2.29
N PHE A 36 10.35 -4.95 -1.93
CA PHE A 36 10.55 -6.09 -1.04
C PHE A 36 9.93 -5.83 0.35
N VAL A 37 10.23 -4.68 0.96
CA VAL A 37 9.67 -4.28 2.26
C VAL A 37 8.15 -4.19 2.18
N ALA A 38 7.58 -3.64 1.10
CA ALA A 38 6.13 -3.56 0.92
C ALA A 38 5.45 -4.94 0.95
N ILE A 39 6.12 -5.99 0.46
CA ILE A 39 5.61 -7.36 0.46
C ILE A 39 5.81 -8.05 1.81
N VAL A 40 6.95 -7.81 2.47
CA VAL A 40 7.34 -8.51 3.71
C VAL A 40 6.70 -7.89 4.96
N SER A 41 6.50 -6.57 5.00
CA SER A 41 5.98 -5.87 6.18
C SER A 41 4.63 -6.39 6.70
N PRO A 42 3.64 -6.75 5.87
CA PRO A 42 2.38 -7.32 6.34
C PRO A 42 2.55 -8.63 7.15
N LEU A 43 3.66 -9.35 6.99
CA LEU A 43 3.96 -10.56 7.78
C LEU A 43 4.13 -10.25 9.28
N MET A 44 4.37 -9.00 9.65
CA MET A 44 4.42 -8.58 11.05
C MET A 44 3.07 -8.77 11.77
N VAL A 45 1.97 -8.93 11.04
CA VAL A 45 0.64 -9.20 11.58
C VAL A 45 0.44 -10.68 11.94
N LEU A 46 1.34 -11.57 11.51
CA LEU A 46 1.22 -13.02 11.74
C LEU A 46 1.05 -13.40 13.22
N PRO A 47 1.81 -12.85 14.19
CA PRO A 47 1.60 -13.19 15.60
C PRO A 47 0.19 -12.86 16.09
N GLN A 48 -0.37 -11.74 15.62
CA GLN A 48 -1.75 -11.34 15.95
C GLN A 48 -2.78 -12.29 15.34
N ILE A 49 -2.56 -12.74 14.11
CA ILE A 49 -3.43 -13.73 13.44
C ILE A 49 -3.35 -15.06 14.17
N LEU A 50 -2.16 -15.54 14.51
CA LEU A 50 -1.98 -16.80 15.24
C LEU A 50 -2.66 -16.76 16.61
N LYS A 51 -2.50 -15.66 17.35
CA LYS A 51 -3.18 -15.47 18.63
C LYS A 51 -4.71 -15.59 18.52
N ILE A 52 -5.29 -14.98 17.49
CA ILE A 52 -6.75 -15.01 17.28
C ILE A 52 -7.23 -16.39 16.81
N TYR A 53 -6.59 -16.98 15.81
CA TYR A 53 -7.11 -18.19 15.16
C TYR A 53 -6.66 -19.50 15.82
N VAL A 54 -5.56 -19.50 16.57
CA VAL A 54 -5.04 -20.70 17.26
C VAL A 54 -5.39 -20.67 18.74
N GLU A 55 -5.16 -19.54 19.41
CA GLU A 55 -5.41 -19.42 20.86
C GLU A 55 -6.85 -18.98 21.15
N HIS A 56 -7.60 -18.52 20.14
CA HIS A 56 -8.93 -17.92 20.28
C HIS A 56 -8.95 -16.76 21.29
N ASP A 57 -7.81 -16.08 21.45
CA ASP A 57 -7.68 -14.96 22.37
C ASP A 57 -7.71 -13.63 21.60
N THR A 58 -8.86 -12.97 21.68
CA THR A 58 -9.11 -11.64 21.12
C THR A 58 -8.99 -10.53 22.17
N SER A 59 -8.49 -10.85 23.37
CA SER A 59 -8.29 -9.89 24.46
C SER A 59 -7.37 -8.76 24.02
N GLY A 60 -7.87 -7.53 24.12
CA GLY A 60 -7.15 -6.31 23.73
C GLY A 60 -7.17 -6.03 22.22
N VAL A 61 -7.83 -6.84 21.40
CA VAL A 61 -7.96 -6.61 19.96
C VAL A 61 -9.17 -5.72 19.68
N SER A 62 -8.92 -4.47 19.28
CA SER A 62 -9.98 -3.52 18.94
C SER A 62 -10.44 -3.70 17.48
N THR A 63 -11.64 -4.26 17.28
CA THR A 63 -12.25 -4.43 15.95
C THR A 63 -12.40 -3.09 15.21
N LEU A 64 -12.73 -2.02 15.92
CA LEU A 64 -12.80 -0.67 15.34
C LEU A 64 -11.44 -0.23 14.78
N THR A 65 -10.36 -0.47 15.51
CA THR A 65 -9.00 -0.09 15.08
C THR A 65 -8.60 -0.84 13.80
N TRP A 66 -8.78 -2.16 13.78
CA TRP A 66 -8.42 -2.98 12.61
C TRP A 66 -9.32 -2.70 11.40
N GLY A 67 -10.61 -2.42 11.63
CA GLY A 67 -11.54 -1.97 10.59
C GLY A 67 -11.16 -0.62 9.99
N LEU A 68 -10.77 0.35 10.83
CA LEU A 68 -10.29 1.65 10.36
C LEU A 68 -8.98 1.54 9.59
N PHE A 69 -8.05 0.69 10.03
CA PHE A 69 -6.83 0.45 9.25
C PHE A 69 -7.11 -0.18 7.88
N ALA A 70 -8.03 -1.14 7.80
CA ALA A 70 -8.47 -1.67 6.51
C ALA A 70 -9.11 -0.55 5.65
N LEU A 71 -10.03 0.22 6.20
CA LEU A 71 -10.67 1.33 5.49
C LEU A 71 -9.65 2.35 4.94
N PHE A 72 -8.67 2.73 5.76
CA PHE A 72 -7.66 3.73 5.39
C PHE A 72 -6.61 3.22 4.40
N ASN A 73 -6.48 1.90 4.21
CA ASN A 73 -5.65 1.37 3.14
C ASN A 73 -6.26 1.63 1.75
N ILE A 74 -7.58 1.77 1.63
CA ILE A 74 -8.27 1.94 0.34
C ILE A 74 -7.79 3.19 -0.42
N PRO A 75 -7.75 4.40 0.19
CA PRO A 75 -7.17 5.57 -0.46
C PRO A 75 -5.72 5.39 -0.90
N TRP A 76 -4.89 4.69 -0.12
CA TRP A 76 -3.48 4.44 -0.45
C TRP A 76 -3.30 3.48 -1.63
N VAL A 77 -4.13 2.43 -1.70
CA VAL A 77 -4.17 1.54 -2.86
C VAL A 77 -4.56 2.33 -4.10
N GLY A 78 -5.62 3.15 -4.00
CA GLY A 78 -6.05 4.04 -5.09
C GLY A 78 -4.94 5.00 -5.52
N TYR A 79 -4.24 5.61 -4.56
CA TYR A 79 -3.09 6.49 -4.81
C TYR A 79 -1.98 5.76 -5.58
N GLY A 80 -1.58 4.57 -5.13
CA GLY A 80 -0.53 3.78 -5.78
C GLY A 80 -0.89 3.40 -7.22
N ILE A 81 -2.14 3.00 -7.46
CA ILE A 81 -2.64 2.67 -8.79
C ILE A 81 -2.63 3.91 -9.70
N LEU A 82 -3.18 5.03 -9.23
CA LEU A 82 -3.28 6.28 -10.01
C LEU A 82 -1.90 6.85 -10.37
N HIS A 83 -0.92 6.72 -9.48
CA HIS A 83 0.45 7.23 -9.69
C HIS A 83 1.40 6.19 -10.30
N LYS A 84 0.90 4.97 -10.61
CA LYS A 84 1.70 3.83 -11.10
C LYS A 84 2.86 3.45 -10.16
N ASP A 85 2.70 3.69 -8.87
CA ASP A 85 3.65 3.32 -7.82
C ASP A 85 3.32 1.89 -7.34
N LYS A 86 4.06 0.93 -7.89
CA LYS A 86 3.87 -0.50 -7.60
C LYS A 86 4.13 -0.85 -6.12
N PRO A 87 5.23 -0.42 -5.48
CA PRO A 87 5.44 -0.63 -4.05
C PRO A 87 4.26 -0.19 -3.19
N ILE A 88 3.75 1.03 -3.41
CA ILE A 88 2.61 1.54 -2.62
C ILE A 88 1.35 0.72 -2.90
N ALA A 89 0.99 0.51 -4.17
CA ALA A 89 -0.22 -0.23 -4.53
C ALA A 89 -0.22 -1.65 -3.95
N ILE A 90 0.88 -2.39 -4.11
CA ILE A 90 1.01 -3.78 -3.64
C ILE A 90 1.05 -3.81 -2.11
N GLY A 91 1.88 -2.97 -1.49
CA GLY A 91 2.05 -2.98 -0.03
C GLY A 91 0.76 -2.69 0.70
N TYR A 92 0.04 -1.63 0.32
CA TYR A 92 -1.23 -1.28 0.97
C TYR A 92 -2.35 -2.27 0.64
N SER A 93 -2.31 -2.95 -0.51
CA SER A 93 -3.25 -4.04 -0.81
C SER A 93 -3.03 -5.24 0.11
N LEU A 94 -1.77 -5.61 0.37
CA LEU A 94 -1.44 -6.69 1.29
C LEU A 94 -1.79 -6.31 2.73
N TRP A 95 -1.51 -5.08 3.14
CA TRP A 95 -1.95 -4.57 4.45
C TRP A 95 -3.47 -4.57 4.60
N PHE A 96 -4.21 -4.21 3.54
CA PHE A 96 -5.67 -4.26 3.55
C PHE A 96 -6.17 -5.68 3.85
N VAL A 97 -5.64 -6.68 3.14
CA VAL A 97 -5.99 -8.08 3.37
C VAL A 97 -5.60 -8.53 4.77
N ALA A 98 -4.38 -8.23 5.23
CA ALA A 98 -3.91 -8.62 6.56
C ALA A 98 -4.79 -8.02 7.68
N ASN A 99 -5.13 -6.73 7.57
CA ASN A 99 -6.00 -6.06 8.54
C ASN A 99 -7.42 -6.62 8.51
N LEU A 100 -7.94 -6.97 7.33
CA LEU A 100 -9.24 -7.65 7.22
C LEU A 100 -9.24 -9.03 7.86
N VAL A 101 -8.18 -9.82 7.70
CA VAL A 101 -8.06 -11.14 8.35
C VAL A 101 -8.11 -10.99 9.87
N VAL A 102 -7.39 -10.01 10.43
CA VAL A 102 -7.46 -9.74 11.88
C VAL A 102 -8.85 -9.28 12.30
N LEU A 103 -9.47 -8.36 11.55
CA LEU A 103 -10.82 -7.88 11.84
C LEU A 103 -11.84 -9.03 11.85
N ILE A 104 -11.80 -9.89 10.82
CA ILE A 104 -12.72 -11.03 10.69
C ILE A 104 -12.49 -12.01 11.83
N GLY A 105 -11.23 -12.35 12.13
CA GLY A 105 -10.91 -13.23 13.24
C GLY A 105 -11.42 -12.67 14.57
N ALA A 106 -11.21 -11.38 14.82
CA ALA A 106 -11.67 -10.70 16.04
C ALA A 106 -13.19 -10.58 16.17
N LEU A 107 -13.95 -10.76 15.08
CA LEU A 107 -15.41 -10.79 15.09
C LEU A 107 -15.97 -12.21 15.28
N ILE A 108 -15.18 -13.24 14.94
CA ILE A 108 -15.60 -14.65 15.00
C ILE A 108 -15.27 -15.28 16.35
N TYR A 109 -14.09 -15.00 16.89
CA TYR A 109 -13.56 -15.58 18.14
C TYR A 109 -13.65 -14.58 19.30
#